data_AF-A0A6G1HGG7-F1
#
_entry.id   AF-A0A6G1HGG7-F1
#
_cell.length_a   1.000
_cell.length_b   1.000
_cell.length_c   1.000
_cell.angle_alpha   90.00
_cell.angle_beta   90.00
_cell.angle_gamma   90.00
#
_symmetry.space_group_name_H-M   'P 1'
#
loop_
_entity.id
_entity.type
_entity.pdbx_description
1 polymer ?
#
loop_
_entity_poly.entity_id
_entity_poly.type
_entity_poly.pdbx_seq_one_letter_code
_entity_poly.pdbx_strand_id
1 'polypeptide(L)' 'MFGGSSAPAAPVEQEQAASQTNYSAQNAGPCSADVGNFRKCMDENQGSLTVCGWYLDQLKACQQAAGQY' A
#
# COMPACT_ATOMS: atom_id res chain seq x y z
N MET A 1 -34.97 -26.76 33.77
CA MET A 1 -34.20 -27.40 32.68
C MET A 1 -33.23 -26.40 32.10
N PHE A 2 -31.94 -26.74 32.09
CA PHE A 2 -30.85 -25.96 31.52
C PHE A 2 -30.93 -26.01 29.99
N GLY A 3 -31.02 -24.86 29.33
CA GLY A 3 -30.94 -24.70 27.88
C GLY A 3 -30.00 -23.55 27.58
N GLY A 4 -28.70 -23.85 27.54
CA GLY A 4 -27.67 -22.90 27.17
C GLY A 4 -27.78 -22.53 25.70
N SER A 5 -27.91 -21.23 25.43
CA SER A 5 -27.60 -20.63 24.14
C SER A 5 -26.67 -19.45 24.42
N SER A 6 -25.38 -19.75 24.50
CA SER A 6 -24.31 -18.78 24.36
C SER A 6 -24.31 -18.30 22.90
N ALA A 7 -25.01 -17.20 22.61
CA ALA A 7 -24.72 -16.41 21.43
C ALA A 7 -23.55 -15.49 21.78
N PRO A 8 -22.40 -15.55 21.09
CA PRO A 8 -21.35 -14.58 21.29
C PRO A 8 -21.88 -13.19 20.92
N ALA A 9 -21.64 -12.24 21.82
CA ALA A 9 -21.91 -10.83 21.66
C ALA A 9 -21.38 -10.35 20.31
N ALA A 10 -22.25 -9.74 19.51
CA ALA A 10 -21.84 -8.90 18.41
C ALA A 10 -20.94 -7.79 18.98
N PRO A 11 -19.73 -7.55 18.43
CA PRO A 11 -18.98 -6.37 18.80
C PRO A 11 -19.76 -5.15 18.35
N VAL A 12 -20.28 -4.42 19.34
CA VAL A 12 -20.65 -3.02 19.21
C VAL A 12 -19.37 -2.19 19.06
N GLU A 13 -19.49 -1.11 18.30
CA GLU A 13 -18.58 0.04 18.23
C GLU A 13 -17.28 -0.13 17.42
N GLN A 14 -17.34 0.30 16.15
CA GLN A 14 -16.35 1.29 15.70
C GLN A 14 -17.02 2.23 14.71
N GLU A 15 -17.71 3.22 15.26
CA GLU A 15 -17.96 4.47 14.57
C GLU A 15 -16.59 5.09 14.24
N GLN A 16 -16.14 4.90 13.00
CA GLN A 16 -14.97 5.60 12.48
C GLN A 16 -15.42 6.44 11.29
N ALA A 17 -16.06 7.55 11.63
CA ALA A 17 -16.13 8.72 10.77
C ALA A 17 -14.71 9.25 10.55
N ALA A 18 -14.05 8.84 9.46
CA ALA A 18 -12.98 9.58 8.80
C ALA A 18 -12.61 8.93 7.46
N SER A 19 -12.99 9.63 6.40
CA SER A 19 -12.06 10.00 5.32
C SER A 19 -11.86 9.05 4.12
N GLN A 20 -12.26 9.59 2.98
CA GLN A 20 -11.57 9.51 1.68
C GLN A 20 -11.70 8.16 0.94
N THR A 21 -12.74 8.10 0.11
CA THR A 21 -12.76 7.60 -1.27
C THR A 21 -11.35 7.49 -1.90
N ASN A 22 -10.63 6.41 -1.63
CA ASN A 22 -9.36 6.08 -2.29
C ASN A 22 -9.65 5.28 -3.58
N TYR A 23 -10.27 5.94 -4.56
CA TYR A 23 -10.58 5.39 -5.89
C TYR A 23 -9.36 5.28 -6.82
N SER A 24 -8.16 5.01 -6.29
CA SER A 24 -6.95 4.81 -7.10
C SER A 24 -6.03 3.69 -6.64
N ALA A 25 -6.43 2.89 -5.64
CA ALA A 25 -5.62 1.78 -5.15
C ALA A 25 -5.96 0.42 -5.78
N GLN A 26 -7.00 0.31 -6.61
CA GLN A 26 -7.49 -0.98 -7.11
C GLN A 26 -6.78 -1.51 -8.37
N ASN A 27 -5.87 -0.75 -8.99
CA ASN A 27 -5.14 -1.16 -10.20
C ASN A 27 -3.65 -0.77 -10.20
N ALA A 28 -3.10 -0.53 -9.01
CA ALA A 28 -1.67 -0.33 -8.84
C ALA A 28 -1.02 -1.73 -8.80
N GLY A 29 -0.23 -2.07 -9.83
CA GLY A 29 0.57 -3.29 -9.85
C GLY A 29 1.54 -3.35 -8.67
N PRO A 30 2.20 -4.50 -8.42
CA PRO A 30 2.97 -4.75 -7.21
C PRO A 30 4.06 -3.69 -6.92
N CYS A 31 4.54 -2.98 -7.95
CA CYS A 31 5.59 -1.95 -7.82
C CYS A 31 5.10 -0.53 -8.07
N SER A 32 3.79 -0.28 -8.14
CA SER A 32 3.28 1.05 -8.46
C SER A 32 3.69 2.11 -7.44
N ALA A 33 3.84 1.74 -6.16
CA ALA A 33 4.33 2.63 -5.12
C ALA A 33 5.80 3.01 -5.34
N ASP A 34 6.67 2.03 -5.61
CA ASP A 34 8.09 2.25 -5.87
C ASP A 34 8.32 3.08 -7.13
N VAL A 35 7.56 2.79 -8.20
CA VAL A 35 7.59 3.55 -9.45
C VAL A 35 7.23 5.00 -9.18
N GLY A 36 6.14 5.25 -8.44
CA GLY A 36 5.71 6.60 -8.09
C GLY A 36 6.76 7.37 -7.30
N ASN A 37 7.35 6.74 -6.28
CA ASN A 37 8.38 7.34 -5.44
C ASN A 37 9.67 7.65 -6.23
N PHE A 38 10.11 6.73 -7.09
CA PHE A 38 11.26 6.97 -7.97
C PHE A 38 10.98 8.11 -8.95
N ARG A 39 9.79 8.14 -9.56
CA ARG A 39 9.39 9.21 -10.51
C ARG A 39 9.38 10.57 -9.83
N LYS A 40 8.84 10.64 -8.61
CA LYS A 40 8.78 11.87 -7.81
C LYS A 40 10.18 12.39 -7.48
N CYS A 41 11.06 11.50 -7.02
CA CYS A 41 12.45 11.88 -6.76
C CYS A 41 13.15 12.42 -8.03
N MET A 42 12.93 11.77 -9.18
CA MET A 42 13.50 12.23 -10.46
C MET A 42 12.99 13.61 -10.86
N ASP A 43 11.71 13.90 -10.66
CA ASP A 43 11.13 15.21 -10.94
C ASP A 43 11.73 16.31 -10.04
N GLU A 44 11.80 16.04 -8.73
CA GLU A 44 12.31 16.98 -7.73
C GLU A 44 13.83 17.24 -7.87
N ASN A 45 14.60 16.24 -8.31
CA ASN A 45 16.06 16.30 -8.36
C ASN A 45 16.62 16.44 -9.79
N GLN A 46 15.82 16.91 -10.74
CA GLN A 46 16.23 17.12 -12.15
C GLN A 46 16.84 15.85 -12.79
N GLY A 47 16.33 14.69 -12.40
CA GLY A 47 16.80 13.39 -12.89
C GLY A 47 18.11 12.90 -12.26
N SER A 48 18.54 13.45 -11.12
CA SER A 48 19.76 13.03 -10.44
C SER A 48 19.62 11.65 -9.80
N LEU A 49 20.09 10.62 -10.52
CA LEU A 49 20.13 9.24 -10.04
C LEU A 49 21.03 9.04 -8.82
N THR A 50 21.99 9.94 -8.58
CA THR A 50 22.84 9.90 -7.39
C THR A 50 22.03 10.16 -6.12
N VAL A 51 21.05 11.06 -6.19
CA VAL A 51 20.12 11.34 -5.07
C VAL A 51 19.03 10.28 -5.00
N CYS A 52 18.50 9.87 -6.16
CA CYS A 52 17.41 8.90 -6.25
C CYS A 52 17.84 7.43 -6.21
N GLY A 53 19.12 7.15 -5.96
CA GLY A 53 19.69 5.80 -6.03
C GLY A 53 19.02 4.80 -5.09
N TRP A 54 18.62 5.27 -3.89
CA TRP A 54 17.88 4.45 -2.92
C TRP A 54 16.48 4.05 -3.43
N TYR A 55 15.76 4.96 -4.08
CA TYR A 55 14.44 4.66 -4.67
C TYR A 55 14.54 3.71 -5.87
N LEU A 56 15.63 3.80 -6.64
CA LEU A 56 15.90 2.86 -7.74
C LEU A 56 16.12 1.45 -7.19
N ASP A 57 16.88 1.31 -6.09
CA ASP A 57 17.09 0.03 -5.43
C ASP A 57 15.76 -0.59 -4.96
N GLN A 58 14.88 0.22 -4.35
CA GLN A 58 13.53 -0.21 -3.95
C GLN A 58 12.69 -0.69 -5.14
N LEU A 59 12.68 0.08 -6.23
CA LEU A 59 11.99 -0.29 -7.47
C LEU A 59 12.53 -1.59 -8.07
N LYS A 60 13.86 -1.78 -8.06
CA LYS A 60 14.49 -2.99 -8.56
C LYS A 60 14.13 -4.20 -7.70
N ALA A 61 14.18 -4.08 -6.38
CA ALA A 61 13.78 -5.16 -5.48
C ALA A 61 12.33 -5.58 -5.73
N CYS A 62 11.43 -4.60 -5.92
CA CYS A 62 10.05 -4.90 -6.28
C CYS A 62 9.93 -5.56 -7.65
N GLN A 63 10.64 -5.09 -8.69
CA GLN A 63 10.59 -5.71 -10.03
C GLN A 63 11.10 -7.15 -10.03
N GLN A 64 12.16 -7.44 -9.26
CA GLN A 64 12.67 -8.80 -9.07
C GLN A 64 11.64 -9.70 -8.39
N ALA A 65 10.85 -9.16 -7.47
CA ALA A 65 9.76 -9.89 -6.83
C ALA A 65 8.55 -10.06 -7.80
N ALA A 66 8.18 -9.00 -8.52
CA ALA A 66 7.09 -8.95 -9.48
C ALA A 66 7.24 -9.92 -10.67
N GLY A 67 8.46 -10.19 -11.10
CA GLY A 67 8.74 -11.15 -12.17
C GLY A 67 8.64 -12.62 -11.75
N GLN A 68 8.43 -12.92 -10.47
CA GLN A 68 8.35 -14.28 -9.93
C GLN A 68 6.90 -14.78 -9.75
N TYR A 69 5.89 -14.02 -10.22
CA TYR A 69 4.47 -14.34 -10.10
C TYR A 69 3.84 -14.69 -11.45
#